data_AF-A0A081AQT8-F1
#
_entry.id   AF-A0A081AQT8-F1
#
_cell.length_a   1.000
_cell.length_b   1.000
_cell.length_c   1.000
_cell.angle_alpha   90.00
_cell.angle_beta   90.00
_cell.angle_gamma   90.00
#
_symmetry.space_group_name_H-M   'P 1'
#
loop_
_entity.id
_entity.type
_entity.pdbx_description
1 polymer ?
#
loop_
_entity_poly.entity_id
_entity_poly.type
_entity_poly.pdbx_seq_one_letter_code
_entity_poly.pdbx_strand_id
1 'polypeptide(L)'
;MGLLLTQLLACCSHRSMALPVFSLRPKSSSTLQTRTTNLRRRGLLLDNVVTRSSISFVLSDADPDLVHVRAVAPNRQFVPESNTSREDVAITAQFGVHYSRMEIEGQPSSGWPVNLSRGA
;
A
#
# COMPACT_ATOMS: atom_id res chain seq x y z
N MET A 1 37.42 33.36 16.61
CA MET A 1 36.45 33.42 15.50
C MET A 1 36.08 32.07 14.87
N GLY A 2 36.74 30.94 15.22
CA GLY A 2 36.45 29.63 14.58
C GLY A 2 35.20 28.88 15.09
N LEU A 3 34.75 29.13 16.32
CA LEU A 3 33.62 28.42 16.95
C LEU A 3 32.27 28.67 16.26
N LEU A 4 32.08 29.85 15.67
CA LEU A 4 30.83 30.21 15.02
C LEU A 4 30.71 29.53 13.64
N LEU A 5 31.83 29.43 12.93
CA LEU A 5 31.93 28.70 11.67
C LEU A 5 31.71 27.20 11.86
N THR A 6 32.23 26.60 12.93
CA THR A 6 32.01 25.17 13.22
C THR A 6 30.55 24.86 13.58
N GLN A 7 29.89 25.74 14.34
CA GLN A 7 28.47 25.63 14.67
C GLN A 7 27.57 25.76 13.43
N LEU A 8 27.90 26.68 12.51
CA LEU A 8 27.18 26.83 11.24
C LEU A 8 27.36 25.60 10.33
N LEU A 9 28.57 25.05 10.23
CA LEU A 9 28.84 23.81 9.48
C LEU A 9 28.09 22.59 10.06
N ALA A 10 27.99 22.51 11.39
CA ALA A 10 27.19 21.49 12.07
C ALA A 10 25.68 21.66 11.81
N CYS A 11 25.19 22.91 11.68
CA CYS A 11 23.80 23.19 11.31
C CYS A 11 23.50 22.77 9.87
N CYS A 12 24.40 23.07 8.93
CA CYS A 12 24.25 22.71 7.51
C CYS A 12 24.33 21.19 7.25
N SER A 13 24.92 20.42 8.17
CA SER A 13 24.98 18.95 8.11
C SER A 13 23.88 18.28 8.94
N HIS A 14 23.02 19.06 9.58
CA HIS A 14 21.91 18.54 10.38
C HIS A 14 20.88 17.89 9.45
N ARG A 15 20.40 16.69 9.81
CA ARG A 15 19.45 15.90 8.99
C ARG A 15 18.18 16.64 8.58
N SER A 16 17.78 17.67 9.33
CA SER A 16 16.65 18.56 9.02
C SER A 16 16.87 19.42 7.77
N MET A 17 18.13 19.62 7.36
CA MET A 17 18.51 20.32 6.12
C MET A 17 18.91 19.36 4.99
N ALA A 18 19.02 18.06 5.27
CA ALA A 18 19.24 17.07 4.23
C ALA A 18 17.95 16.92 3.41
N LEU A 19 18.02 17.20 2.12
CA LEU A 19 16.90 16.96 1.22
C LEU A 19 16.55 15.46 1.25
N PRO A 20 15.26 15.10 1.42
CA PRO A 20 14.85 13.71 1.34
C PRO A 20 15.26 13.16 -0.02
N VAL A 21 16.02 12.07 -0.03
CA VAL A 21 16.39 11.39 -1.26
C VAL A 21 15.13 10.76 -1.84
N PHE A 22 14.67 11.29 -2.96
CA PHE A 22 13.57 10.70 -3.71
C PHE A 22 14.03 9.35 -4.26
N SER A 23 13.33 8.29 -3.86
CA SER A 23 13.57 6.97 -4.43
C SER A 23 12.93 6.90 -5.81
N LEU A 24 13.75 6.73 -6.84
CA LEU A 24 13.26 6.53 -8.22
C LEU A 24 12.56 5.18 -8.41
N ARG A 25 12.80 4.23 -7.50
CA ARG A 25 12.12 2.94 -7.47
C ARG A 25 11.17 2.85 -6.28
N PRO A 26 9.96 2.31 -6.47
CA PRO A 26 9.07 2.06 -5.35
C PRO A 26 9.72 1.04 -4.41
N LYS A 27 9.81 1.37 -3.12
CA LYS A 27 10.28 0.47 -2.08
C LYS A 27 9.11 0.19 -1.14
N SER A 28 8.80 -1.07 -0.90
CA SER A 28 7.78 -1.43 0.08
C SER A 28 8.27 -1.08 1.49
N SER A 29 7.50 -0.29 2.23
CA SER A 29 7.77 -0.04 3.64
C SER A 29 7.42 -1.28 4.46
N SER A 30 8.09 -1.47 5.59
CA SER A 30 7.76 -2.55 6.54
C SER A 30 6.29 -2.48 6.98
N THR A 31 5.78 -1.26 7.18
CA THR A 31 4.40 -1.00 7.59
C THR A 31 3.39 -1.44 6.52
N LEU A 32 3.70 -1.23 5.23
CA LEU A 32 2.88 -1.70 4.11
C LEU A 32 2.90 -3.22 4.03
N GLN A 33 4.06 -3.86 4.21
CA GLN A 33 4.17 -5.33 4.24
C GLN A 33 3.35 -5.94 5.39
N THR A 34 3.44 -5.39 6.61
CA THR A 34 2.64 -5.83 7.76
C THR A 34 1.14 -5.67 7.50
N ARG A 35 0.73 -4.58 6.84
CA ARG A 35 -0.66 -4.36 6.47
C ARG A 35 -1.14 -5.38 5.45
N THR A 36 -0.42 -5.55 4.34
CA THR A 36 -0.79 -6.50 3.27
C THR A 36 -0.86 -7.93 3.80
N THR A 37 0.07 -8.33 4.67
CA THR A 37 0.01 -9.65 5.32
C THR A 37 -1.21 -9.81 6.24
N ASN A 38 -1.60 -8.77 6.98
CA ASN A 38 -2.81 -8.80 7.81
C ASN A 38 -4.08 -8.89 6.97
N LEU A 39 -4.18 -8.09 5.89
CA LEU A 39 -5.31 -8.13 4.96
C LEU A 39 -5.43 -9.50 4.30
N ARG A 40 -4.32 -10.10 3.86
CA ARG A 40 -4.29 -11.47 3.33
C ARG A 40 -4.78 -12.48 4.36
N ARG A 41 -4.29 -12.42 5.60
CA ARG A 41 -4.71 -13.33 6.68
C ARG A 41 -6.22 -13.26 6.97
N ARG A 42 -6.83 -12.10 6.79
CA ARG A 42 -8.27 -11.89 6.97
C ARG A 42 -9.10 -12.15 5.71
N GLY A 43 -8.49 -12.62 4.61
CA GLY A 43 -9.18 -12.88 3.36
C GLY A 43 -9.68 -11.61 2.64
N LEU A 44 -9.12 -10.45 2.98
CA LEU A 44 -9.48 -9.16 2.37
C LEU A 44 -8.65 -8.85 1.12
N LEU A 45 -7.72 -9.72 0.76
CA LEU A 45 -7.04 -9.75 -0.53
C LEU A 45 -7.42 -11.04 -1.22
N LEU A 46 -8.03 -10.92 -2.38
CA LEU A 46 -8.49 -12.02 -3.21
C LEU A 46 -7.64 -12.06 -4.47
N ASP A 47 -7.07 -13.22 -4.76
CA ASP A 47 -6.41 -13.46 -6.03
C ASP A 47 -7.49 -13.68 -7.08
N ASN A 48 -7.51 -12.84 -8.11
CA ASN A 48 -8.39 -13.05 -9.25
C ASN A 48 -7.75 -14.10 -10.17
N VAL A 49 -7.98 -15.37 -9.84
CA VAL A 49 -7.52 -16.49 -10.64
C VAL A 49 -8.43 -16.63 -11.85
N VAL A 50 -7.97 -16.09 -12.96
CA VAL A 50 -8.60 -16.22 -14.27
C VAL A 50 -8.56 -17.71 -14.67
N THR A 51 -9.67 -18.42 -14.46
CA THR A 51 -9.78 -19.85 -14.79
C THR A 51 -9.85 -20.03 -16.31
N ARG A 52 -9.30 -21.13 -16.86
CA ARG A 52 -9.28 -21.43 -18.30
C ARG A 52 -10.65 -21.38 -19.00
N SER A 53 -11.73 -21.54 -18.25
CA SER A 53 -13.12 -21.47 -18.74
C SER A 53 -13.75 -20.07 -18.66
N SER A 54 -13.05 -19.08 -18.12
CA SER A 54 -13.58 -17.72 -17.98
C SER A 54 -13.41 -16.91 -19.25
N ILE A 55 -14.36 -16.03 -19.55
CA ILE A 55 -14.27 -15.10 -20.69
C ILE A 55 -13.03 -14.22 -20.58
N SER A 56 -12.65 -13.84 -19.35
CA SER A 56 -11.38 -13.14 -19.07
C SER A 56 -10.15 -13.91 -19.53
N PHE A 57 -10.14 -15.24 -19.44
CA PHE A 57 -9.01 -16.05 -19.91
C PHE A 57 -8.88 -16.03 -21.43
N VAL A 58 -10.01 -16.09 -22.13
CA VAL A 58 -10.06 -16.09 -23.60
C VAL A 58 -9.66 -14.74 -24.17
N LEU A 59 -9.99 -13.65 -23.46
CA LEU A 59 -9.69 -12.28 -23.88
C LEU A 59 -8.31 -11.78 -23.43
N SER A 60 -7.70 -12.41 -22.42
CA SER A 60 -6.36 -12.03 -21.96
C SER A 60 -5.28 -12.80 -22.72
N ASP A 61 -4.37 -12.04 -23.34
CA ASP A 61 -3.02 -12.53 -23.67
C ASP A 61 -2.32 -12.80 -22.33
N ALA A 62 -2.42 -14.03 -21.84
CA ALA A 62 -2.12 -14.38 -20.46
C ALA A 62 -0.62 -14.35 -20.20
N ASP A 63 -0.10 -13.19 -19.78
CA ASP A 63 1.25 -13.06 -19.24
C ASP A 63 1.34 -13.90 -17.95
N PRO A 64 2.17 -14.96 -17.91
CA PRO A 64 2.29 -15.83 -16.74
C PRO A 64 2.86 -15.09 -15.51
N ASP A 65 3.53 -13.95 -15.72
CA ASP A 65 4.10 -13.15 -14.64
C ASP A 65 3.13 -12.11 -14.08
N LEU A 66 1.90 -12.01 -14.62
CA LEU A 66 0.93 -11.00 -14.20
C LEU A 66 -0.24 -11.61 -13.41
N VAL A 67 -0.35 -11.26 -12.13
CA VAL A 67 -1.46 -11.67 -11.26
C VAL A 67 -2.35 -10.47 -10.95
N HIS A 68 -3.66 -10.67 -11.00
CA HIS A 68 -4.60 -9.62 -10.59
C HIS A 68 -5.03 -9.83 -9.14
N VAL A 69 -4.78 -8.85 -8.28
CA VAL A 69 -5.11 -8.91 -6.85
C VAL A 69 -6.21 -7.91 -6.53
N ARG A 70 -7.32 -8.41 -6.01
CA ARG A 70 -8.48 -7.61 -5.62
C ARG A 70 -8.50 -7.40 -4.12
N ALA A 71 -8.41 -6.15 -3.67
CA ALA A 71 -8.64 -5.77 -2.29
C ALA A 71 -10.13 -5.53 -2.02
N VAL A 72 -10.62 -6.08 -0.92
CA VAL A 72 -12.00 -5.92 -0.44
C VAL A 72 -11.99 -4.97 0.76
N ALA A 73 -12.97 -4.07 0.80
CA ALA A 73 -13.12 -3.16 1.92
C ALA A 73 -13.38 -3.95 3.22
N PRO A 74 -12.62 -3.70 4.30
CA PRO A 74 -12.92 -4.31 5.59
C PRO A 74 -14.29 -3.85 6.08
N ASN A 75 -14.96 -4.71 6.85
CA ASN A 75 -16.23 -4.35 7.47
C ASN A 75 -16.05 -3.15 8.42
N ARG A 76 -17.02 -2.25 8.41
CA ARG A 76 -17.05 -1.07 9.27
C ARG A 76 -18.17 -1.21 10.29
N GLN A 77 -17.79 -1.17 11.57
CA GLN A 77 -18.74 -1.17 12.67
C GLN A 77 -18.95 0.27 13.13
N PHE A 78 -20.22 0.66 13.29
CA PHE A 78 -20.55 1.97 13.84
C PHE A 78 -20.25 1.99 15.33
N VAL A 79 -19.41 2.92 15.77
CA VAL A 79 -19.09 3.12 17.18
C VAL A 79 -19.88 4.33 17.68
N PRO A 80 -20.98 4.12 18.44
CA PRO A 80 -21.89 5.19 18.82
C PRO A 80 -21.21 6.25 19.71
N GLU A 81 -20.29 5.84 20.59
CA GLU A 81 -19.59 6.77 21.49
C GLU A 81 -18.72 7.80 20.76
N SER A 82 -18.21 7.46 19.57
CA SER A 82 -17.43 8.37 18.72
C SER A 82 -18.22 8.94 17.54
N ASN A 83 -19.52 8.62 17.44
CA ASN A 83 -20.38 8.92 16.28
C ASN A 83 -19.68 8.67 14.93
N THR A 84 -18.89 7.60 14.86
CA THR A 84 -17.97 7.34 13.75
C THR A 84 -17.94 5.85 13.45
N SER A 85 -17.91 5.49 12.17
CA SER A 85 -17.68 4.11 11.75
C SER A 85 -16.18 3.76 11.80
N ARG A 86 -15.81 2.70 12.53
CA ARG A 86 -14.43 2.19 12.56
C ARG A 86 -14.33 0.87 11.82
N GLU A 87 -13.20 0.67 11.16
CA GLU A 87 -12.89 -0.61 10.54
C GLU A 87 -12.53 -1.65 11.59
N ASP A 88 -12.93 -2.89 11.34
CA ASP A 88 -12.60 -4.05 12.17
C ASP A 88 -11.09 -4.41 12.12
N VAL A 89 -10.35 -3.85 11.17
CA VAL A 89 -8.91 -4.06 11.01
C VAL A 89 -8.16 -2.82 11.46
N ALA A 90 -7.54 -2.88 12.64
CA ALA A 90 -6.83 -1.74 13.25
C ALA A 90 -5.74 -1.14 12.34
N ILE A 91 -5.01 -1.98 11.61
CA ILE A 91 -3.97 -1.52 10.67
C ILE A 91 -4.60 -0.79 9.48
N THR A 92 -5.72 -1.28 8.95
CA THR A 92 -6.41 -0.62 7.84
C THR A 92 -7.01 0.71 8.28
N ALA A 93 -7.54 0.77 9.50
CA ALA A 93 -8.10 1.97 10.11
C ALA A 93 -7.06 3.10 10.23
N GLN A 94 -5.85 2.81 10.71
CA GLN A 94 -4.79 3.82 10.88
C GLN A 94 -4.34 4.42 9.55
N PHE A 95 -4.23 3.58 8.52
CA PHE A 95 -3.79 4.03 7.21
C PHE A 95 -4.91 4.72 6.42
N GLY A 96 -6.18 4.32 6.58
CA GLY A 96 -7.30 4.93 5.89
C GLY A 96 -7.68 6.33 6.37
N VAL A 97 -7.11 6.80 7.49
CA VAL A 97 -7.31 8.17 8.02
C VAL A 97 -6.30 9.16 7.41
N HIS A 98 -5.08 8.72 7.11
CA HIS A 98 -4.00 9.59 6.63
C HIS A 98 -3.61 9.37 5.16
N TYR A 99 -4.01 8.25 4.56
CA TYR A 99 -3.73 7.93 3.15
C TYR A 99 -5.03 7.80 2.37
N SER A 100 -5.02 8.27 1.12
CA SER A 100 -6.06 7.91 0.15
C SER A 100 -6.08 6.39 0.00
N ARG A 101 -7.29 5.81 -0.01
CA ARG A 101 -7.50 4.35 0.01
C ARG A 101 -7.41 3.78 -1.40
N MET A 102 -6.30 4.04 -2.07
CA MET A 102 -6.09 3.63 -3.45
C MET A 102 -6.07 2.11 -3.62
N GLU A 103 -6.01 1.32 -2.54
CA GLU A 103 -6.25 -0.12 -2.64
C GLU A 103 -7.67 -0.49 -3.12
N ILE A 104 -8.68 0.33 -2.79
CA ILE A 104 -10.11 0.09 -3.09
C ILE A 104 -10.63 1.15 -4.06
N GLU A 105 -10.26 2.41 -3.83
CA GLU A 105 -10.66 3.53 -4.67
C GLU A 105 -9.99 3.44 -6.04
N GLY A 106 -10.79 3.41 -7.11
CA GLY A 106 -10.29 3.25 -8.47
C GLY A 106 -9.82 1.83 -8.81
N GLN A 107 -10.07 0.84 -7.93
CA GLN A 107 -9.72 -0.54 -8.21
C GLN A 107 -10.44 -1.05 -9.49
N PRO A 108 -9.70 -1.63 -10.46
CA PRO A 108 -10.30 -2.27 -11.63
C PRO A 108 -11.22 -3.42 -11.23
N SER A 109 -12.19 -3.76 -12.08
CA SER A 109 -13.11 -4.88 -11.83
C SER A 109 -12.37 -6.22 -11.65
N SER A 110 -11.26 -6.41 -12.34
CA SER A 110 -10.39 -7.57 -12.22
C SER A 110 -9.42 -7.51 -11.03
N GLY A 111 -9.30 -6.38 -10.34
CA GLY A 111 -8.27 -6.12 -9.33
C GLY A 111 -7.03 -5.43 -9.90
N TRP A 112 -6.06 -5.15 -9.03
CA TRP A 112 -4.79 -4.50 -9.40
C TRP A 112 -3.85 -5.50 -10.09
N PRO A 113 -3.28 -5.17 -11.26
CA PRO A 113 -2.27 -6.00 -11.88
C PRO A 113 -0.96 -5.92 -11.10
N VAL A 114 -0.43 -7.08 -10.71
CA VAL A 114 0.81 -7.25 -9.97
C VAL A 114 1.73 -8.12 -10.80
N ASN A 115 2.87 -7.55 -11.20
CA ASN A 115 3.90 -8.28 -11.92
C ASN A 115 4.82 -9.00 -10.92
N LEU A 116 4.92 -10.32 -11.03
CA LEU A 116 5.70 -11.19 -10.16
C LEU A 116 7.20 -11.10 -10.42
N SER A 117 7.62 -10.86 -11.67
CA SER A 117 9.04 -10.75 -12.05
C SER A 117 9.72 -9.46 -11.55
N ARG A 118 8.94 -8.44 -11.16
CA ARG A 118 9.43 -7.20 -10.51
C ARG A 118 9.38 -7.24 -8.98
N GLY A 119 8.87 -8.32 -8.39
CA GLY A 119 8.65 -8.45 -6.95
C GLY A 119 9.83 -9.02 -6.14
N ALA A 120 10.92 -9.43 -6.80
CA ALA A 120 12.12 -9.99 -6.18
C ALA A 120 13.22 -8.95 -5.94
#